data_AF-A0AAW5EJK4-F1
#
_entry.id   AF-A0AAW5EJK4-F1
#
_cell.length_a   1.000
_cell.length_b   1.000
_cell.length_c   1.000
_cell.angle_alpha   90.00
_cell.angle_beta   90.00
_cell.angle_gamma   90.00
#
_symmetry.space_group_name_H-M   'P 1'
#
loop_
_entity.id
_entity.type
_entity.pdbx_description
1 polymer ?
#
loop_
_entity_poly.entity_id
_entity_poly.type
_entity_poly.pdbx_seq_one_letter_code
_entity_poly.pdbx_strand_id
1 'polypeptide(L)' 'KTPKYEVIELGDLIGAYSLLSANADEKDLELALKIALTYTKHEANKSYELRFKDKSYKSIAFEDKKEINPFFIS' A
#
# COMPACT_ATOMS: atom_id res chain seq x y z
N LYS A 1 -16.77 17.99 -3.92
CA LYS A 1 -15.29 17.98 -3.89
C LYS A 1 -14.85 16.55 -4.13
N THR A 2 -14.09 16.26 -5.17
CA THR A 2 -13.45 14.96 -5.33
C THR A 2 -12.34 14.85 -4.28
N PRO A 3 -12.25 13.75 -3.52
CA PRO A 3 -11.14 13.54 -2.60
C PRO A 3 -9.82 13.57 -3.38
N LYS A 4 -8.83 14.32 -2.89
CA LYS A 4 -7.48 14.30 -3.50
C LYS A 4 -6.76 12.98 -3.23
N TYR A 5 -7.10 12.34 -2.13
CA TYR A 5 -6.52 11.09 -1.65
C TYR A 5 -7.62 10.13 -1.26
N GLU A 6 -7.35 8.85 -1.43
CA GLU A 6 -8.21 7.74 -1.03
C GLU A 6 -7.41 6.79 -0.13
N VAL A 7 -8.14 6.07 0.73
CA VAL A 7 -7.56 5.15 1.71
C VAL A 7 -7.17 3.85 1.03
N ILE A 8 -5.99 3.33 1.38
CA ILE A 8 -5.64 1.93 1.12
C ILE A 8 -6.18 1.11 2.30
N GLU A 9 -7.22 0.31 2.04
CA GLU A 9 -7.80 -0.55 3.06
C GLU A 9 -6.96 -1.82 3.21
N LEU A 10 -6.50 -2.07 4.43
CA LEU A 10 -5.66 -3.22 4.78
C LEU A 10 -6.46 -4.48 5.13
N GLY A 11 -7.80 -4.42 5.09
CA GLY A 11 -8.68 -5.50 5.54
C GLY A 11 -8.45 -5.85 7.01
N ASP A 12 -8.19 -7.12 7.30
CA ASP A 12 -7.96 -7.64 8.66
C ASP A 12 -6.51 -7.41 9.16
N LEU A 13 -5.64 -6.82 8.34
CA LEU A 13 -4.26 -6.55 8.74
C LEU A 13 -4.15 -5.33 9.64
N ILE A 14 -3.42 -5.50 10.74
CA ILE A 14 -3.05 -4.39 11.63
C ILE A 14 -1.82 -3.69 11.05
N GLY A 15 -1.94 -2.42 10.69
CA GLY A 15 -0.83 -1.66 10.11
C GLY A 15 -1.05 -0.15 10.05
N ALA A 16 -0.16 0.53 9.34
CA ALA A 16 -0.20 1.98 9.18
C ALA A 16 -1.37 2.44 8.30
N TYR A 17 -2.03 3.52 8.71
CA TYR A 17 -3.06 4.18 7.89
C TYR A 17 -2.40 4.82 6.67
N SER A 18 -2.77 4.35 5.48
CA SER A 18 -2.10 4.70 4.22
C SER A 18 -3.07 5.39 3.28
N LEU A 19 -2.62 6.48 2.66
CA LEU A 19 -3.38 7.29 1.70
C LEU A 19 -2.63 7.35 0.37
N LEU A 20 -3.35 7.23 -0.73
CA LEU A 20 -2.81 7.38 -2.08
C LEU A 20 -3.61 8.41 -2.86
N SER A 21 -2.95 9.15 -3.74
CA SER A 21 -3.62 10.09 -4.65
C SER A 21 -4.74 9.38 -5.40
N ALA A 22 -5.92 9.97 -5.43
CA ALA A 22 -7.05 9.37 -6.13
C ALA A 22 -6.73 9.16 -7.63
N ASN A 23 -5.89 10.00 -8.22
CA ASN A 23 -5.53 9.93 -9.63
C ASN A 23 -4.14 9.32 -9.86
N ALA A 24 -3.62 8.56 -8.90
CA ALA A 24 -2.37 7.81 -9.06
C ALA A 24 -2.48 6.87 -10.27
N ASP A 25 -1.36 6.70 -10.98
CA ASP A 25 -1.27 5.70 -12.02
C ASP A 25 -1.11 4.28 -11.43
N GLU A 26 -1.07 3.28 -12.30
CA GLU A 26 -0.97 1.88 -11.89
C GLU A 26 0.36 1.57 -11.19
N LYS A 27 1.46 2.20 -11.59
CA LYS A 27 2.78 1.96 -10.99
C LYS A 27 2.86 2.54 -9.59
N ASP A 28 2.35 3.76 -9.42
CA ASP A 28 2.23 4.41 -8.12
C ASP A 28 1.30 3.62 -7.20
N LEU A 29 0.21 3.08 -7.73
CA LEU A 29 -0.70 2.22 -6.98
C LEU A 29 -0.02 0.94 -6.51
N GLU A 30 0.63 0.19 -7.41
CA GLU A 30 1.35 -1.03 -7.06
C GLU A 30 2.40 -0.78 -5.98
N LEU A 31 3.19 0.29 -6.14
CA LEU A 31 4.20 0.69 -5.18
C LEU A 31 3.57 1.04 -3.83
N ALA A 32 2.52 1.86 -3.82
CA ALA A 32 1.86 2.29 -2.59
C ALA A 32 1.22 1.11 -1.83
N LEU A 33 0.60 0.17 -2.54
CA LEU A 33 0.06 -1.07 -1.95
C LEU A 33 1.17 -1.89 -1.30
N LYS A 34 2.32 -2.01 -1.97
CA LYS A 34 3.48 -2.74 -1.45
C LYS A 34 4.07 -2.08 -0.20
N ILE A 35 4.23 -0.76 -0.22
CA ILE A 35 4.69 0.03 0.93
C ILE A 35 3.71 -0.11 2.10
N ALA A 36 2.42 0.12 1.86
CA ALA A 36 1.38 0.01 2.90
C ALA A 36 1.41 -1.37 3.56
N LEU A 37 1.52 -2.44 2.76
CA LEU A 37 1.61 -3.81 3.24
C LEU A 37 2.86 -4.07 4.10
N THR A 38 4.03 -3.55 3.70
CA THR A 38 5.28 -3.69 4.47
C THR A 38 5.21 -3.06 5.86
N TYR A 39 4.35 -2.06 6.07
CA TYR A 39 4.10 -1.45 7.37
C TYR A 39 2.92 -2.08 8.13
N THR A 40 2.48 -3.28 7.76
CA THR A 40 1.51 -4.09 8.51
C THR A 40 2.17 -5.26 9.25
N LYS A 41 1.43 -5.89 10.16
CA LYS A 41 1.76 -7.20 10.74
C LYS A 41 1.50 -8.32 9.72
N HIS A 42 2.37 -8.40 8.71
CA HIS A 42 2.32 -9.43 7.67
C HIS A 42 3.32 -10.56 7.95
N GLU A 43 3.05 -11.72 7.38
CA GLU A 43 4.02 -12.81 7.20
C GLU A 43 4.87 -12.58 5.94
N ALA A 44 6.17 -12.88 6.03
CA ALA A 44 7.09 -12.78 4.90
C ALA A 44 6.65 -13.68 3.72
N ASN A 45 6.81 -13.20 2.49
CA ASN A 45 6.46 -13.90 1.24
C ASN A 45 4.99 -14.30 1.09
N LYS A 46 4.09 -13.79 1.94
CA LYS A 46 2.65 -14.02 1.84
C LYS A 46 1.98 -12.88 1.08
N SER A 47 1.08 -13.24 0.17
CA SER A 47 0.26 -12.27 -0.56
C SER A 47 -1.01 -11.96 0.23
N TYR A 48 -1.39 -10.68 0.24
CA TYR A 48 -2.59 -10.19 0.90
C TYR A 48 -3.45 -9.39 -0.08
N GLU A 49 -4.75 -9.43 0.17
CA GLU A 49 -5.73 -8.60 -0.54
C GLU A 49 -5.83 -7.24 0.15
N LEU A 50 -5.69 -6.18 -0.64
CA LEU A 50 -5.79 -4.78 -0.24
C LEU A 50 -6.86 -4.12 -1.10
N ARG A 51 -7.54 -3.10 -0.59
CA ARG A 51 -8.53 -2.36 -1.40
C ARG A 51 -8.16 -0.91 -1.61
N PHE A 52 -8.46 -0.42 -2.80
CA PHE A 52 -8.34 0.97 -3.17
C PHE A 52 -9.47 1.31 -4.15
N LYS A 53 -10.28 2.34 -3.85
CA LYS A 53 -11.41 2.78 -4.70
C LYS A 53 -12.36 1.65 -5.12
N ASP A 54 -12.86 0.90 -4.13
CA ASP A 54 -13.78 -0.23 -4.33
C ASP A 54 -13.23 -1.38 -5.20
N LYS A 55 -11.92 -1.38 -5.48
CA LYS A 55 -11.23 -2.46 -6.19
C LYS A 55 -10.28 -3.20 -5.25
N SER A 56 -10.26 -4.51 -5.40
CA SER A 56 -9.33 -5.39 -4.69
C SER A 56 -8.07 -5.63 -5.52
N TYR A 57 -6.93 -5.62 -4.83
CA TYR A 57 -5.60 -5.85 -5.38
C TYR A 57 -4.86 -6.88 -4.53
N LYS A 58 -3.98 -7.66 -5.15
CA LYS A 58 -3.07 -8.56 -4.42
C LYS A 58 -1.68 -7.96 -4.43
N SER A 59 -1.07 -7.87 -3.25
CA SER A 59 0.31 -7.42 -3.11
C SER A 59 1.07 -8.33 -2.14
N ILE A 60 2.40 -8.25 -2.18
CA ILE A 60 3.33 -8.94 -1.29
C ILE A 60 4.26 -7.87 -0.74
N ALA A 61 4.46 -7.83 0.59
CA ALA A 61 5.37 -6.86 1.20
C ALA A 61 6.79 -6.95 0.61
N PHE A 62 7.52 -5.84 0.64
CA PHE A 62 8.97 -5.85 0.45
C PHE A 62 9.67 -6.81 1.42
N GLU A 63 10.77 -7.41 0.96
CA GLU A 63 11.56 -8.33 1.78
C GLU A 63 12.33 -7.58 2.87
N ASP A 64 12.90 -6.42 2.52
CA ASP A 64 13.56 -5.52 3.48
C ASP A 64 12.95 -4.11 3.38
N LYS A 65 12.69 -3.49 4.55
CA LYS A 65 12.25 -2.08 4.63
C LYS A 65 13.24 -1.10 4.00
N LYS A 66 14.52 -1.49 3.88
CA LYS A 66 15.54 -0.69 3.17
C LYS A 66 15.19 -0.45 1.71
N GLU A 67 14.43 -1.35 1.08
CA GLU A 67 13.97 -1.18 -0.30
C GLU A 67 13.00 0.01 -0.44
N ILE A 68 12.39 0.47 0.65
CA ILE A 68 11.44 1.59 0.66
C ILE A 68 12.15 2.94 0.79
N ASN A 69 13.36 2.97 1.37
CA ASN A 69 14.09 4.21 1.63
C ASN A 69 14.21 5.19 0.45
N PRO A 70 14.44 4.74 -0.80
CA PRO A 70 14.55 5.64 -1.95
C PRO A 70 13.27 6.43 -2.27
N PHE A 71 12.11 5.98 -1.77
CA PHE A 71 10.82 6.61 -2.01
C PHE A 71 10.42 7.63 -0.93
N PHE A 72 11.21 7.75 0.14
CA PHE A 72 10.98 8.76 1.16
C PHE A 72 11.62 10.09 0.80
N ILE A 73 10.88 11.17 1.08
CA ILE A 73 11.40 12.53 0.97
C ILE A 73 12.42 12.71 2.10
N SER A 74 13.63 13.16 1.74
CA SER A 74 14.75 13.41 2.67
C SER A 74 14.78 14.86 3.14
#